data_AF-A0A822MTK2-F1
#
_entry.id   AF-A0A822MTK2-F1
#
_cell.length_a   1.000
_cell.length_b   1.000
_cell.length_c   1.000
_cell.angle_alpha   90.00
_cell.angle_beta   90.00
_cell.angle_gamma   90.00
#
_symmetry.space_group_name_H-M   'P 1'
#
loop_
_entity.id
_entity.type
_entity.pdbx_description
1 polymer ?
#
loop_
_entity_poly.entity_id
_entity_poly.type
_entity_poly.pdbx_seq_one_letter_code
_entity_poly.pdbx_strand_id
1 'polypeptide(L)'
;MLNTHIINRDSLAGMGATLIGNGIGRFAYIALMPALIQSGWFSESDASYLGVATLLGYILGAPATNILLRYFGAGQLIRFAMLVSSFSYLGCALQDAPLAWFYVWRTLAGVTGAILMVVAPPVIVRKFTQM
;
A
#
# COMPACT_ATOMS: atom_id res chain seq x y z
N MET A 1 33.20 -5.85 2.18
CA MET A 1 32.85 -5.30 3.50
C MET A 1 31.60 -4.45 3.33
N LEU A 2 30.43 -5.01 3.65
CA LEU A 2 29.14 -4.31 3.48
C LEU A 2 29.08 -3.18 4.51
N ASN A 3 29.06 -1.93 4.06
CA ASN A 3 29.13 -0.76 4.93
C ASN A 3 27.90 -0.73 5.87
N THR A 4 28.09 -1.10 7.14
CA THR A 4 27.04 -1.26 8.16
C THR A 4 26.30 0.05 8.45
N HIS A 5 26.81 1.18 7.97
CA HIS A 5 26.13 2.49 8.02
C HIS A 5 24.93 2.63 7.05
N ILE A 6 24.85 1.81 5.98
CA ILE A 6 23.76 1.91 4.99
C ILE A 6 22.49 1.20 5.49
N ILE A 7 22.68 0.08 6.21
CA ILE A 7 21.59 -0.70 6.80
C ILE A 7 21.36 -0.19 8.23
N ASN A 8 20.59 0.90 8.36
CA ASN A 8 20.11 1.40 9.65
C ASN A 8 18.59 1.14 9.83
N ARG A 9 18.06 1.40 11.03
CA ARG A 9 16.63 1.20 11.36
C ARG A 9 15.68 1.97 10.44
N ASP A 10 16.04 3.19 10.04
CA ASP A 10 15.26 4.05 9.16
C ASP A 10 15.32 3.56 7.69
N SER A 11 16.47 3.09 7.21
CA SER A 11 16.61 2.44 5.89
C SER A 11 15.76 1.17 5.80
N LEU A 12 15.77 0.33 6.84
CA LEU A 12 14.92 -0.86 6.96
C LEU A 12 13.44 -0.50 7.03
N ALA A 13 13.08 0.55 7.78
CA ALA A 13 11.70 1.03 7.84
C ALA A 13 11.23 1.55 6.47
N GLY A 14 12.10 2.22 5.72
CA GLY A 14 11.82 2.68 4.36
C GLY A 14 11.65 1.57 3.34
N MET A 15 12.52 0.56 3.41
CA MET A 15 12.39 -0.67 2.64
C MET A 15 11.05 -1.36 2.96
N GLY A 16 10.72 -1.52 4.24
CA GLY A 16 9.46 -2.11 4.68
C GLY A 16 8.23 -1.33 4.20
N ALA A 17 8.25 0.00 4.32
CA ALA A 17 7.18 0.86 3.84
C ALA A 17 6.95 0.72 2.33
N THR A 18 8.03 0.63 1.55
CA THR A 18 7.96 0.44 0.10
C THR A 18 7.47 -0.96 -0.27
N LEU A 19 7.98 -1.99 0.41
CA LEU A 19 7.59 -3.38 0.19
C LEU A 19 6.11 -3.60 0.52
N ILE A 20 5.61 -3.08 1.64
CA ILE A 20 4.21 -3.20 2.05
C ILE A 20 3.30 -2.35 1.16
N GLY A 21 3.69 -1.10 0.90
CA GLY A 21 2.87 -0.17 0.12
C GLY A 21 2.76 -0.55 -1.35
N ASN A 22 3.89 -0.79 -2.02
CA ASN A 22 3.93 -1.11 -3.44
C ASN A 22 3.92 -2.62 -3.70
N GLY A 23 4.81 -3.37 -3.04
CA GLY A 23 4.97 -4.80 -3.29
C GLY A 23 3.69 -5.57 -2.99
N ILE A 24 3.23 -5.49 -1.74
CA ILE A 24 2.00 -6.17 -1.31
C ILE A 24 0.77 -5.42 -1.83
N GLY A 25 0.62 -4.13 -1.52
CA GLY A 25 -0.60 -3.38 -1.83
C GLY A 25 -0.96 -3.32 -3.32
N ARG A 26 0.02 -3.03 -4.18
CA ARG A 26 -0.21 -2.79 -5.62
C ARG A 26 0.09 -3.99 -6.49
N PHE A 27 1.26 -4.61 -6.33
CA PHE A 27 1.74 -5.61 -7.29
C PHE A 27 1.27 -7.04 -6.99
N ALA A 28 1.24 -7.44 -5.71
CA ALA A 28 0.91 -8.81 -5.37
C ALA A 28 -0.48 -9.23 -5.88
N TYR A 29 -1.46 -8.32 -5.85
CA TYR A 29 -2.82 -8.72 -6.23
C TYR A 29 -2.98 -8.84 -7.73
N ILE A 30 -2.40 -7.89 -8.48
CA ILE A 30 -2.37 -7.95 -9.94
C ILE A 30 -1.65 -9.24 -10.38
N ALA A 31 -0.57 -9.63 -9.69
CA ALA A 31 0.13 -10.88 -9.97
C ALA A 31 -0.71 -12.13 -9.65
N LEU A 32 -1.58 -12.08 -8.64
CA LEU A 32 -2.47 -13.17 -8.25
C LEU A 32 -3.76 -13.24 -9.08
N MET A 33 -4.19 -12.15 -9.71
CA MET A 33 -5.46 -12.09 -10.45
C MET A 33 -5.64 -13.20 -11.49
N PRO A 34 -4.64 -13.54 -12.34
CA PRO A 34 -4.82 -14.61 -13.32
C PRO A 34 -5.10 -15.98 -12.68
N ALA A 35 -4.52 -16.26 -11.51
CA ALA A 35 -4.77 -17.50 -10.77
C ALA A 35 -6.16 -17.48 -10.12
N LEU A 36 -6.58 -16.32 -9.58
CA LEU A 36 -7.90 -16.14 -8.98
C LEU A 36 -9.03 -16.29 -10.02
N ILE A 37 -8.86 -15.73 -11.21
CA ILE A 37 -9.81 -15.89 -12.33
C ILE A 37 -9.90 -17.37 -12.74
N GLN A 38 -8.78 -18.06 -12.91
CA GLN A 38 -8.77 -19.49 -13.23
C GLN A 38 -9.43 -20.36 -12.16
N SER A 39 -9.32 -20.00 -10.88
CA SER A 39 -9.99 -20.67 -9.78
C SER A 39 -11.49 -20.37 -9.67
N GLY A 40 -12.03 -19.50 -10.54
CA GLY A 40 -13.43 -19.10 -10.51
C GLY A 40 -13.81 -18.13 -9.39
N TRP A 41 -12.82 -17.54 -8.69
CA TRP A 41 -13.09 -16.55 -7.63
C TRP A 41 -13.63 -15.23 -8.18
N PHE A 42 -13.18 -14.81 -9.37
CA PHE A 42 -13.58 -13.55 -10.00
C PHE A 42 -13.78 -13.72 -11.51
N SER A 43 -14.73 -12.99 -12.09
CA SER A 43 -14.80 -12.80 -13.54
C SER A 43 -13.67 -11.91 -14.04
N GLU A 44 -13.32 -12.00 -15.33
CA GLU A 44 -12.42 -11.04 -15.99
C GLU A 44 -12.92 -9.60 -15.84
N SER A 45 -14.24 -9.40 -15.87
CA SER A 45 -14.87 -8.10 -15.68
C SER A 45 -14.66 -7.57 -14.25
N ASP A 46 -14.93 -8.39 -13.22
CA ASP A 46 -14.69 -8.06 -11.81
C ASP A 46 -13.23 -7.72 -11.55
N ALA A 47 -12.31 -8.48 -12.14
CA ALA A 47 -10.88 -8.24 -12.03
C ALA A 47 -10.47 -6.85 -12.52
N SER A 48 -11.05 -6.42 -13.65
CA SER A 48 -10.84 -5.07 -14.19
C SER A 48 -11.37 -4.00 -13.23
N TYR A 49 -12.59 -4.17 -12.72
CA TYR A 49 -13.18 -3.22 -11.76
C TYR A 49 -12.38 -3.11 -10.46
N LEU A 50 -11.86 -4.22 -9.93
CA LEU A 50 -11.01 -4.23 -8.72
C LEU A 50 -9.70 -3.48 -8.96
N GLY A 51 -9.14 -3.58 -10.18
CA GLY A 51 -8.02 -2.76 -10.62
C GLY A 51 -8.35 -1.27 -10.64
N VAL A 52 -9.47 -0.89 -11.24
CA VAL A 52 -9.97 0.50 -11.27
C VAL A 52 -10.16 1.05 -9.86
N ALA A 53 -10.76 0.27 -8.96
CA ALA A 53 -10.97 0.65 -7.56
C ALA A 53 -9.65 0.97 -6.85
N THR A 54 -8.60 0.17 -7.09
CA THR A 54 -7.27 0.43 -6.54
C THR A 54 -6.68 1.72 -7.10
N LEU A 55 -6.79 1.95 -8.41
CA LEU A 55 -6.31 3.18 -9.06
C LEU A 55 -7.03 4.44 -8.57
N LEU A 56 -8.35 4.36 -8.38
CA LEU A 56 -9.14 5.44 -7.78
C LEU A 56 -8.64 5.76 -6.36
N GLY A 57 -8.36 4.73 -5.57
CA GLY A 57 -7.74 4.89 -4.25
C GLY A 57 -6.40 5.65 -4.33
N TYR A 58 -5.55 5.32 -5.30
CA TYR A 58 -4.29 6.03 -5.51
C TYR A 58 -4.47 7.52 -5.84
N ILE A 59 -5.42 7.83 -6.74
CA ILE A 59 -5.73 9.21 -7.15
C ILE A 59 -6.23 10.01 -5.94
N LEU A 60 -7.10 9.43 -5.12
CA LEU A 60 -7.65 10.09 -3.94
C LEU A 60 -6.64 10.19 -2.78
N GLY A 61 -5.76 9.19 -2.64
CA GLY A 61 -4.78 9.12 -1.56
C GLY A 61 -3.67 10.16 -1.67
N ALA A 62 -3.25 10.53 -2.88
CA ALA A 62 -2.20 11.52 -3.10
C ALA A 62 -2.54 12.91 -2.48
N PRO A 63 -3.68 13.57 -2.79
CA PRO A 63 -4.06 14.83 -2.16
C PRO A 63 -4.42 14.65 -0.67
N ALA A 64 -5.05 13.53 -0.30
CA ALA A 64 -5.39 13.24 1.08
C ALA A 64 -4.14 13.18 1.98
N THR A 65 -3.02 12.71 1.44
CA THR A 65 -1.73 12.66 2.15
C THR A 65 -1.34 14.04 2.69
N ASN A 66 -1.43 15.07 1.85
CA ASN A 66 -0.98 16.41 2.24
C ASN A 66 -1.90 17.02 3.32
N ILE A 67 -3.18 16.64 3.31
CA ILE A 67 -4.15 17.01 4.35
C ILE A 67 -3.84 16.26 5.65
N LEU A 68 -3.63 14.94 5.58
CA LEU A 68 -3.35 14.12 6.76
C LEU A 68 -2.04 14.53 7.45
N LEU A 69 -1.02 14.94 6.70
CA LEU A 69 0.24 15.45 7.26
C LEU A 69 0.09 16.76 8.05
N ARG A 70 -1.01 17.51 7.89
CA ARG A 70 -1.31 18.68 8.73
C ARG A 70 -1.80 18.29 10.12
N TYR A 71 -2.41 17.11 10.26
CA TYR A 71 -3.00 16.62 11.51
C TYR A 71 -2.14 15.54 12.19
N PHE A 72 -1.39 14.75 11.41
CA PHE A 72 -0.60 13.62 11.90
C PHE A 72 0.88 13.77 11.55
N GLY A 73 1.76 13.30 12.45
CA GLY A 73 3.18 13.20 12.16
C GLY A 73 3.47 12.19 11.05
N ALA A 74 4.45 12.49 10.19
CA ALA A 74 4.78 11.67 9.03
C ALA A 74 5.12 10.20 9.38
N GLY A 75 5.83 9.98 10.48
CA GLY A 75 6.14 8.62 10.96
C GLY A 75 4.89 7.84 11.39
N GLN A 76 3.90 8.51 11.98
CA GLN A 76 2.65 7.89 12.40
C GLN A 76 1.81 7.52 11.18
N LEU A 77 1.76 8.43 10.19
CA LEU A 77 1.05 8.23 8.94
C LEU A 77 1.60 7.04 8.14
N ILE A 78 2.94 6.91 8.05
CA ILE A 78 3.59 5.75 7.43
C ILE A 78 3.21 4.45 8.15
N ARG A 79 3.26 4.42 9.49
CA ARG A 79 2.91 3.22 10.28
C ARG A 79 1.44 2.83 10.09
N PHE A 80 0.52 3.80 10.13
CA PHE A 80 -0.89 3.55 9.86
C PHE A 80 -1.11 3.04 8.43
N ALA A 81 -0.51 3.66 7.43
CA ALA A 81 -0.66 3.22 6.05
C ALA A 81 -0.11 1.81 5.82
N MET A 82 1.02 1.44 6.45
CA MET A 82 1.51 0.06 6.41
C MET A 82 0.52 -0.92 7.03
N LEU A 83 0.00 -0.62 8.22
CA LEU A 83 -0.97 -1.49 8.90
C LEU A 83 -2.25 -1.67 8.08
N VAL A 84 -2.84 -0.58 7.59
CA VAL A 84 -4.07 -0.64 6.80
C VAL A 84 -3.85 -1.37 5.47
N SER A 85 -2.69 -1.20 4.81
CA SER A 85 -2.35 -1.97 3.61
C SER A 85 -2.27 -3.47 3.90
N SER A 86 -1.59 -3.87 4.98
CA SER A 86 -1.53 -5.27 5.41
C SER A 86 -2.91 -5.84 5.76
N PHE A 87 -3.73 -5.09 6.52
CA PHE A 87 -5.09 -5.52 6.84
C PHE A 87 -6.00 -5.59 5.62
N SER A 88 -5.81 -4.73 4.63
CA SER A 88 -6.56 -4.80 3.36
C SER A 88 -6.29 -6.11 2.64
N TYR A 89 -5.05 -6.59 2.68
CA TYR A 89 -4.68 -7.85 2.09
C TYR A 89 -5.25 -9.05 2.84
N LEU A 90 -5.17 -9.04 4.17
CA LEU A 90 -5.79 -10.06 5.02
C LEU A 90 -7.32 -10.06 4.86
N GLY A 91 -7.95 -8.89 4.71
CA GLY A 91 -9.38 -8.74 4.45
C GLY A 91 -9.80 -9.34 3.10
N CYS A 92 -8.92 -9.32 2.10
CA CYS A 92 -9.12 -9.99 0.82
C CYS A 92 -8.88 -11.51 0.84
N ALA A 93 -8.41 -12.09 1.96
CA ALA A 93 -8.23 -13.53 2.07
C ALA A 93 -9.56 -14.29 2.33
N LEU A 94 -10.63 -13.56 2.68
CA LEU A 94 -11.95 -14.12 2.92
C LEU A 94 -12.68 -14.37 1.60
N GLN A 95 -12.71 -15.63 1.16
CA GLN A 95 -13.32 -16.04 -0.11
C GLN A 95 -14.84 -15.78 -0.17
N ASP A 96 -15.56 -15.98 0.94
CA ASP A 96 -17.03 -15.88 0.99
C ASP A 96 -17.55 -14.43 1.10
N ALA A 97 -16.68 -13.43 1.02
CA ALA A 97 -17.06 -12.04 1.14
C ALA A 97 -17.73 -11.49 -0.15
N PRO A 98 -18.65 -10.53 -0.05
CA PRO A 98 -19.26 -9.93 -1.23
C PRO A 98 -18.26 -9.08 -2.02
N LEU A 99 -18.44 -8.93 -3.34
CA LEU A 99 -17.59 -8.08 -4.21
C LEU A 99 -17.39 -6.65 -3.66
N ALA A 100 -18.42 -6.07 -3.03
CA ALA A 100 -18.34 -4.78 -2.34
C ALA A 100 -17.23 -4.71 -1.27
N TRP A 101 -17.01 -5.81 -0.54
CA TRP A 101 -15.94 -5.93 0.45
C TRP A 101 -14.57 -5.80 -0.20
N PHE A 102 -14.36 -6.53 -1.30
CA PHE A 102 -13.11 -6.44 -2.07
C PHE A 102 -12.89 -5.03 -2.61
N TYR A 103 -13.93 -4.35 -3.11
CA TYR A 103 -13.79 -2.95 -3.55
C TYR A 103 -13.33 -2.01 -2.44
N VAL A 104 -13.89 -2.14 -1.22
CA VAL A 104 -13.49 -1.32 -0.07
C VAL A 104 -12.02 -1.58 0.29
N TRP A 105 -11.61 -2.84 0.41
CA TRP A 105 -10.20 -3.13 0.72
C TRP A 105 -9.23 -2.75 -0.39
N ARG A 106 -9.63 -2.89 -1.66
CA ARG A 106 -8.82 -2.47 -2.82
C ARG A 106 -8.63 -0.97 -2.87
N THR A 107 -9.69 -0.21 -2.65
CA THR A 107 -9.60 1.26 -2.59
C THR A 107 -8.73 1.70 -1.41
N LEU A 108 -8.89 1.11 -0.23
CA LEU A 108 -8.05 1.39 0.94
C LEU A 108 -6.58 1.04 0.71
N ALA A 109 -6.28 -0.10 0.07
CA ALA A 109 -4.94 -0.46 -0.33
C ALA A 109 -4.34 0.57 -1.31
N GLY A 110 -5.14 1.09 -2.25
CA GLY A 110 -4.73 2.16 -3.15
C GLY A 110 -4.41 3.47 -2.43
N VAL A 111 -5.30 3.92 -1.53
CA VAL A 111 -5.11 5.14 -0.73
C VAL A 111 -3.84 5.06 0.11
N THR A 112 -3.66 3.95 0.83
CA THR A 112 -2.51 3.74 1.71
C THR A 112 -1.21 3.56 0.92
N GLY A 113 -1.27 2.90 -0.23
CA GLY A 113 -0.16 2.82 -1.19
C GLY A 113 0.29 4.19 -1.69
N ALA A 114 -0.64 5.09 -2.03
CA ALA A 114 -0.31 6.46 -2.41
C ALA A 114 0.34 7.24 -1.27
N ILE A 115 -0.22 7.14 -0.06
CA ILE A 115 0.35 7.79 1.14
C ILE A 115 1.80 7.33 1.35
N LEU A 116 2.07 6.02 1.26
CA LEU A 116 3.42 5.49 1.43
C LEU A 116 4.38 5.99 0.33
N MET A 117 3.93 6.06 -0.92
CA MET A 117 4.75 6.59 -2.03
C MET A 117 5.07 8.08 -1.90
N VAL A 118 4.15 8.87 -1.32
CA VAL A 118 4.33 10.33 -1.17
C VAL A 118 5.16 10.67 0.06
N VAL A 119 4.93 9.99 1.19
CA VAL A 119 5.52 10.39 2.49
C VAL A 119 6.84 9.68 2.80
N ALA A 120 6.98 8.39 2.45
CA ALA A 120 8.14 7.63 2.88
C ALA A 120 9.47 8.16 2.30
N PRO A 121 9.61 8.40 0.98
CA PRO A 121 10.88 8.87 0.41
C PRO A 121 11.43 10.17 1.03
N PRO A 122 10.66 11.27 1.14
CA PRO A 122 11.19 12.52 1.69
C PRO A 122 11.54 12.41 3.18
N VAL A 123 10.84 11.57 3.96
CA VAL A 123 11.14 11.36 5.39
C VAL A 123 12.47 10.63 5.58
N ILE A 124 12.72 9.59 4.80
CA ILE A 124 13.95 8.79 4.87
C ILE A 124 15.15 9.63 4.42
N VAL A 125 15.02 10.35 3.30
CA VAL A 125 16.10 11.20 2.78
C VAL A 125 16.49 12.29 3.78
N ARG A 126 15.51 12.99 4.38
CA ARG A 126 15.79 14.02 5.39
C ARG A 126 16.54 13.46 6.61
N LYS A 127 16.20 12.25 7.05
CA LYS A 127 16.87 11.59 8.18
C LYS A 127 18.30 11.15 7.83
N PHE A 128 18.56 10.80 6.57
CA PHE A 128 19.91 10.48 6.09
C PHE A 128 20.80 11.71 5.99
N THR A 129 20.27 12.85 5.52
CA THR A 129 21.04 14.10 5.39
C THR A 129 21.37 14.77 6.74
N GLN A 130 20.72 14.35 7.83
CA GLN A 130 20.98 14.85 9.19
C GLN A 130 21.97 13.99 10.00
N MET A 131 22.52 12.92 9.42
CA MET A 131 23.61 12.10 9.98
C MET A 131 24.96 12.54 9.44
#